data_AF-A0A380C087-F1
#
_entry.id   AF-A0A380C087-F1
#
_cell.length_a   1.000
_cell.length_b   1.000
_cell.length_c   1.000
_cell.angle_alpha   90.00
_cell.angle_beta   90.00
_cell.angle_gamma   90.00
#
_symmetry.space_group_name_H-M   'P 1'
#
loop_
_entity.id
_entity.type
_entity.pdbx_description
1 polymer ?
#
loop_
_entity_poly.entity_id
_entity_poly.type
_entity_poly.pdbx_seq_one_letter_code
_entity_poly.pdbx_strand_id
1 'polypeptide(L)'
;MTLNPKRTKGSNYTRGGQILFHNLRMFLQINAVLIRWTCYGVLILTALLCYLFLDKDTLTGAYYYWINQTVSVFRPESHVMQTQWQGTVYTSTLGSQLENPILIAANSRFWLWTQIYLLISCVIGIVFLSVAMWYFKKKGDEQTEEHFIRGMQKATPKELAKQLKKDRRQSDFKLDGIGIFKERFEVQHLLLDGTTGAGKSVALRKFLTWIRERGDKAIIYDKGCTFVSKFYNPATDVLLNPFDERCAYWDVWCDAHEPSDFENMASALIPQHGEGDPFWVQSARTIFSSTAFKMQDEPKKNQTTERLLELMLTSELESLSEYLKGTESASLVSDKIQKTAISIKSVLAAYIKSLRFLAGLDEKDEQGKLLRRKFSIRECGVFQDSCHSLFKY
;
A
#
# COMPACT_ATOMS: atom_id res chain seq x y z
N MET A 1 -16.51 5.06 -9.07
CA MET A 1 -17.71 5.47 -8.33
C MET A 1 -18.77 4.39 -8.54
N THR A 2 -18.70 3.30 -7.77
CA THR A 2 -19.67 2.21 -7.82
C THR A 2 -20.78 2.54 -6.83
N LEU A 3 -21.93 2.95 -7.35
CA LEU A 3 -23.16 3.14 -6.58
C LEU A 3 -23.55 1.80 -5.97
N ASN A 4 -23.27 1.65 -4.67
CA ASN A 4 -23.74 0.54 -3.87
C ASN A 4 -25.28 0.66 -3.79
N PRO A 5 -26.08 -0.30 -4.30
CA PRO A 5 -27.52 -0.19 -4.24
C PRO A 5 -27.92 -0.17 -2.75
N LYS A 6 -28.58 0.91 -2.32
CA LYS A 6 -29.17 1.02 -0.97
C LYS A 6 -30.19 -0.12 -0.82
N ARG A 7 -29.76 -1.23 -0.20
CA ARG A 7 -30.63 -2.33 0.22
C ARG A 7 -31.75 -1.77 1.10
N THR A 8 -32.97 -2.26 0.86
CA THR A 8 -34.21 -1.83 1.52
C THR A 8 -34.10 -1.93 3.05
N LYS A 9 -34.40 -0.82 3.75
CA LYS A 9 -34.25 -0.66 5.22
C LYS A 9 -34.97 -1.75 6.04
N GLY A 10 -36.05 -2.33 5.54
CA GLY A 10 -36.82 -3.39 6.22
C GLY A 10 -36.05 -4.70 6.43
N SER A 11 -35.14 -5.06 5.51
CA SER A 11 -34.31 -6.28 5.61
C SER A 11 -33.27 -6.18 6.73
N ASN A 12 -32.82 -4.97 7.07
CA ASN A 12 -31.81 -4.75 8.10
C ASN A 12 -32.39 -4.84 9.52
N TYR A 13 -33.65 -4.46 9.73
CA TYR A 13 -34.30 -4.54 11.04
C TYR A 13 -34.53 -5.99 11.48
N THR A 14 -35.10 -6.82 10.59
CA THR A 14 -35.36 -8.24 10.89
C THR A 14 -34.06 -9.03 10.99
N ARG A 15 -33.08 -8.78 10.10
CA ARG A 15 -31.76 -9.42 10.17
C ARG A 15 -30.96 -8.98 11.40
N GLY A 16 -30.98 -7.69 11.73
CA GLY A 16 -30.35 -7.15 12.94
C GLY A 16 -30.98 -7.72 14.22
N GLY A 17 -32.31 -7.80 14.26
CA GLY A 17 -33.05 -8.44 15.35
C GLY A 17 -32.70 -9.91 15.51
N GLN A 18 -32.66 -10.68 14.42
CA GLN A 18 -32.27 -12.09 14.45
C GLN A 18 -30.84 -12.30 14.97
N ILE A 19 -29.89 -11.48 14.52
CA ILE A 19 -28.49 -11.55 14.98
C ILE A 19 -28.40 -11.20 16.48
N LEU A 20 -29.11 -10.17 16.93
CA LEU A 20 -29.14 -9.79 18.34
C LEU A 20 -29.73 -10.89 19.23
N PHE A 21 -30.89 -11.44 18.88
CA PHE A 21 -31.52 -12.53 19.62
C PHE A 21 -30.67 -13.80 19.62
N HIS A 22 -30.03 -14.11 18.49
CA HIS A 22 -29.10 -15.22 18.39
C HIS A 22 -27.90 -15.04 19.32
N ASN A 23 -27.25 -13.87 19.28
CA ASN A 23 -26.11 -13.56 20.15
C ASN A 23 -26.49 -13.55 21.63
N LEU A 24 -27.67 -13.02 21.98
CA LEU A 24 -28.18 -13.04 23.34
C LEU A 24 -28.46 -14.47 23.82
N ARG A 25 -29.08 -15.31 22.99
CA ARG A 25 -29.31 -16.72 23.32
C ARG A 25 -27.99 -17.47 23.49
N MET A 26 -27.03 -17.28 22.59
CA MET A 26 -25.71 -17.90 22.71
C MET A 26 -24.98 -17.44 23.98
N PHE A 27 -25.02 -16.14 24.30
CA PHE A 27 -24.44 -15.59 25.52
C PHE A 27 -25.06 -16.23 26.77
N LEU A 28 -26.39 -16.29 26.85
CA LEU A 28 -27.09 -16.91 27.98
C LEU A 28 -26.79 -18.41 28.08
N GLN A 29 -26.72 -19.11 26.95
CA GLN A 29 -26.43 -20.55 26.91
C GLN A 29 -25.01 -20.85 27.41
N ILE A 30 -24.01 -20.11 26.94
CA ILE A 30 -22.61 -20.29 27.35
C ILE A 30 -22.44 -19.99 28.85
N ASN A 31 -23.00 -18.88 29.32
CA ASN A 31 -22.93 -18.53 30.75
C ASN A 31 -23.68 -19.53 31.63
N ALA A 32 -24.86 -20.01 31.21
CA ALA A 32 -25.61 -21.02 31.95
C ALA A 32 -24.85 -22.34 32.07
N VAL A 33 -24.13 -22.76 31.03
CA VAL A 33 -23.27 -23.96 31.06
C VAL A 33 -22.09 -23.74 32.01
N LEU A 34 -21.39 -22.61 31.92
CA LEU A 34 -20.25 -22.29 32.80
C LEU A 34 -20.65 -22.22 34.28
N ILE A 35 -21.76 -21.54 34.59
CA ILE A 35 -22.28 -21.44 35.95
C ILE A 35 -22.65 -22.83 36.48
N ARG A 36 -23.35 -23.65 35.68
CA ARG A 36 -23.76 -25.00 36.09
C ARG A 36 -22.56 -25.88 36.47
N TRP A 37 -21.52 -25.92 35.64
CA TRP A 37 -20.31 -26.68 35.93
C TRP A 37 -19.55 -26.14 37.14
N THR A 38 -19.53 -24.82 37.31
CA THR A 38 -18.92 -24.20 38.50
C THR A 38 -19.68 -24.59 39.76
N CYS A 39 -21.02 -24.55 39.75
CA CYS A 39 -21.83 -24.98 40.89
C CYS A 39 -21.56 -26.44 41.27
N TYR A 40 -21.47 -27.35 40.28
CA TYR A 40 -21.10 -28.75 40.56
C TYR A 40 -19.68 -28.86 41.14
N GLY A 41 -18.72 -28.09 40.60
CA GLY A 41 -17.36 -28.04 41.13
C GLY A 41 -17.31 -27.54 42.58
N VAL A 42 -18.07 -26.51 42.93
CA VAL A 42 -18.18 -25.96 44.30
C VAL A 42 -18.74 -27.02 45.26
N LEU A 43 -19.79 -27.75 44.88
CA LEU A 43 -20.38 -28.79 45.72
C LEU A 43 -19.42 -29.95 45.94
N ILE A 44 -18.75 -30.43 44.87
CA ILE A 44 -17.76 -31.52 44.96
C ILE A 44 -16.58 -31.10 45.82
N LEU A 45 -16.07 -29.88 45.62
CA LEU A 45 -14.96 -29.35 46.40
C LEU A 45 -15.32 -29.18 47.87
N THR A 46 -16.54 -28.70 48.17
CA THR A 46 -17.03 -28.59 49.55
C THR A 46 -17.10 -29.96 50.22
N ALA A 47 -17.66 -30.95 49.54
CA ALA A 47 -17.71 -32.33 50.04
C ALA A 47 -16.31 -32.93 50.26
N LEU A 48 -15.38 -32.67 49.34
CA LEU A 48 -13.99 -33.11 49.46
C LEU A 48 -13.27 -32.46 50.65
N LEU A 49 -13.44 -31.16 50.86
CA LEU A 49 -12.86 -30.44 51.99
C LEU A 49 -13.45 -30.93 53.33
N CYS A 50 -14.76 -31.16 53.38
CA CYS A 50 -15.40 -31.78 54.54
C CYS A 50 -14.85 -33.19 54.80
N TYR A 51 -14.57 -33.99 53.76
CA TYR A 51 -14.03 -35.33 53.95
C TYR A 51 -12.56 -35.34 54.43
N LEU A 52 -11.74 -34.42 53.92
CA LEU A 52 -10.29 -34.40 54.19
C LEU A 52 -9.91 -33.68 55.49
N PHE A 53 -10.62 -32.60 55.83
CA PHE A 53 -10.23 -31.70 56.93
C PHE A 53 -11.16 -31.72 58.13
N LEU A 54 -12.33 -32.37 58.04
CA LEU A 54 -13.21 -32.50 59.18
C LEU A 54 -12.80 -33.69 60.04
N ASP A 55 -12.76 -33.47 61.35
CA ASP A 55 -12.44 -34.50 62.31
C ASP A 55 -13.50 -35.62 62.30
N LYS A 56 -13.04 -36.88 62.43
CA LYS A 56 -13.90 -38.07 62.38
C LYS A 56 -14.94 -38.04 63.49
N ASP A 57 -14.57 -37.56 64.68
CA ASP A 57 -15.49 -37.42 65.81
C ASP A 57 -16.61 -36.42 65.52
N THR A 58 -16.32 -35.35 64.76
CA THR A 58 -17.33 -34.35 64.37
C THR A 58 -18.29 -34.91 63.31
N LEU A 59 -17.78 -35.71 62.37
CA LEU A 59 -18.60 -36.42 61.36
C LEU A 59 -19.51 -37.47 62.00
N THR A 60 -18.96 -38.31 62.87
CA THR A 60 -19.70 -39.36 63.59
C THR A 60 -20.72 -38.75 64.56
N GLY A 61 -20.39 -37.65 65.23
CA GLY A 61 -21.32 -36.93 66.09
C GLY A 61 -22.48 -36.30 65.34
N ALA A 62 -22.22 -35.67 64.19
CA ALA A 62 -23.29 -35.16 63.33
C ALA A 62 -24.16 -36.30 62.77
N TYR A 63 -23.57 -37.42 62.37
CA TYR A 63 -24.30 -38.60 61.91
C TYR A 63 -25.28 -39.14 62.97
N TYR A 64 -24.81 -39.35 64.21
CA TYR A 64 -25.68 -39.80 65.30
C TYR A 64 -26.71 -38.75 65.71
N TYR A 65 -26.36 -37.45 65.70
CA TYR A 65 -27.33 -36.37 65.93
C TYR A 65 -28.49 -36.43 64.93
N TRP A 66 -28.22 -36.53 63.63
CA TRP A 66 -29.25 -36.59 62.59
C TRP A 66 -30.02 -37.90 62.58
N ILE A 67 -29.39 -39.03 62.88
CA ILE A 67 -30.09 -40.31 63.05
C ILE A 67 -31.04 -40.26 64.23
N ASN A 68 -30.59 -39.76 65.38
CA ASN A 68 -31.42 -39.64 66.57
C ASN A 68 -32.61 -38.70 66.31
N GLN A 69 -32.39 -37.59 65.60
CA GLN A 69 -33.44 -36.67 65.17
C GLN A 69 -34.42 -37.30 64.16
N THR A 70 -33.95 -38.19 63.29
CA THR A 70 -34.81 -38.88 62.32
C THR A 70 -35.62 -39.97 63.02
N VAL A 71 -35.01 -40.71 63.93
CA VAL A 71 -35.64 -41.80 64.68
C VAL A 71 -36.67 -41.27 65.69
N SER A 72 -36.47 -40.08 66.26
CA SER A 72 -37.45 -39.43 67.15
C SER A 72 -38.75 -39.04 66.45
N VAL A 73 -38.76 -38.95 65.12
CA VAL A 73 -39.99 -38.76 64.33
C VAL A 73 -40.85 -40.04 64.32
N PHE A 74 -40.22 -41.22 64.44
CA PHE A 74 -40.89 -42.52 64.26
C PHE A 74 -40.97 -43.37 65.55
N ARG A 75 -40.20 -43.04 66.60
CA ARG A 75 -40.11 -43.82 67.83
C ARG A 75 -40.23 -42.92 69.07
N PRO A 76 -40.85 -43.41 70.16
CA PRO A 76 -40.98 -42.67 71.40
C PRO A 76 -39.62 -42.46 72.11
N GLU A 77 -39.52 -41.42 72.93
CA GLU A 77 -38.29 -40.99 73.62
C GLU A 77 -37.67 -42.05 74.56
N SER A 78 -38.46 -43.05 74.97
CA SER A 78 -38.02 -44.19 75.79
C SER A 78 -37.25 -45.27 75.01
N HIS A 79 -37.16 -45.15 73.68
CA HIS A 79 -36.45 -46.11 72.85
C HIS A 79 -34.93 -46.04 73.10
N VAL A 80 -34.30 -47.20 73.36
CA VAL A 80 -32.87 -47.26 73.67
C VAL A 80 -32.07 -47.20 72.36
N MET A 81 -31.16 -46.22 72.28
CA MET A 81 -30.23 -46.04 71.18
C MET A 81 -28.81 -46.41 71.61
N GLN A 82 -28.09 -47.10 70.72
CA GLN A 82 -26.67 -47.38 70.90
C GLN A 82 -25.86 -46.35 70.10
N THR A 83 -25.07 -45.54 70.80
CA THR A 83 -24.13 -44.61 70.18
C THR A 83 -22.72 -45.10 70.44
N GLN A 84 -21.93 -45.26 69.37
CA GLN A 84 -20.53 -45.61 69.50
C GLN A 84 -19.71 -44.32 69.45
N TRP A 85 -19.04 -43.97 70.55
CA TRP A 85 -18.23 -42.77 70.66
C TRP A 85 -16.81 -43.16 71.13
N GLN A 86 -15.79 -42.76 70.38
CA GLN A 86 -14.38 -43.05 70.68
C GLN A 86 -14.09 -44.53 71.02
N GLY A 87 -14.72 -45.44 70.29
CA GLY A 87 -14.52 -46.90 70.45
C GLY A 87 -15.32 -47.55 71.58
N THR A 88 -16.12 -46.79 72.34
CA THR A 88 -16.97 -47.31 73.42
C THR A 88 -18.45 -47.21 73.03
N VAL A 89 -19.24 -48.24 73.32
CA VAL A 89 -20.68 -48.27 73.02
C VAL A 89 -21.45 -47.76 74.23
N TYR A 90 -22.14 -46.64 74.07
CA TYR A 90 -23.02 -46.05 75.08
C TYR A 90 -24.48 -46.39 74.76
N THR A 91 -25.17 -47.01 75.71
CA THR A 91 -26.62 -47.30 75.63
C THR A 91 -27.38 -46.26 76.46
N SER A 92 -28.20 -45.43 75.80
CA SER A 92 -29.02 -44.42 76.49
C SER A 92 -30.40 -44.28 75.84
N THR A 93 -31.36 -43.68 76.53
CA THR A 93 -32.69 -43.39 75.98
C THR A 93 -32.61 -42.30 74.92
N LEU A 94 -33.49 -42.35 73.92
CA LEU A 94 -33.54 -41.41 72.80
C LEU A 94 -33.68 -39.96 73.29
N GLY A 95 -34.52 -39.70 74.31
CA GLY A 95 -34.64 -38.37 74.92
C GLY A 95 -33.32 -37.84 75.51
N SER A 96 -32.58 -38.67 76.23
CA SER A 96 -31.28 -38.29 76.81
C SER A 96 -30.19 -38.06 75.75
N GLN A 97 -30.29 -38.70 74.57
CA GLN A 97 -29.35 -38.48 73.47
C GLN A 97 -29.67 -37.24 72.64
N LEU A 98 -30.95 -36.83 72.56
CA LEU A 98 -31.36 -35.59 71.89
C LEU A 98 -30.86 -34.34 72.63
N GLU A 99 -30.80 -34.39 73.95
CA GLU A 99 -30.27 -33.30 74.80
C GLU A 99 -28.76 -33.37 75.05
N ASN A 100 -28.06 -34.35 74.45
CA ASN A 100 -26.64 -34.56 74.73
C ASN A 100 -25.79 -33.37 74.21
N PRO A 101 -25.11 -32.62 75.11
CA PRO A 101 -24.35 -31.43 74.70
C PRO A 101 -23.19 -31.75 73.76
N ILE A 102 -22.64 -32.97 73.80
CA ILE A 102 -21.54 -33.40 72.93
C ILE A 102 -22.03 -33.57 71.48
N LEU A 103 -23.19 -34.20 71.28
CA LEU A 103 -23.77 -34.41 69.94
C LEU A 103 -24.26 -33.08 69.34
N ILE A 104 -24.87 -32.23 70.16
CA ILE A 104 -25.29 -30.88 69.75
C ILE A 104 -24.06 -30.04 69.34
N ALA A 105 -23.01 -30.02 70.17
CA ALA A 105 -21.77 -29.28 69.85
C ALA A 105 -21.05 -29.84 68.62
N ALA A 106 -21.03 -31.16 68.42
CA ALA A 106 -20.48 -31.79 67.23
C ALA A 106 -21.26 -31.39 65.96
N ASN A 107 -22.60 -31.35 66.02
CA ASN A 107 -23.43 -30.89 64.90
C ASN A 107 -23.24 -29.38 64.63
N SER A 108 -23.17 -28.53 65.66
CA SER A 108 -22.87 -27.10 65.49
C SER A 108 -21.50 -26.87 64.84
N ARG A 109 -20.49 -27.65 65.25
CA ARG A 109 -19.15 -27.63 64.65
C ARG A 109 -19.18 -28.10 63.20
N PHE A 110 -19.91 -29.18 62.90
CA PHE A 110 -20.11 -29.67 61.53
C PHE A 110 -20.68 -28.58 60.61
N TRP A 111 -21.74 -27.90 61.04
CA TRP A 111 -22.35 -26.82 60.26
C TRP A 111 -21.42 -25.63 60.04
N LEU A 112 -20.73 -25.18 61.09
CA LEU A 112 -19.78 -24.07 60.99
C LEU A 112 -18.67 -24.37 59.98
N TRP A 113 -18.03 -25.54 60.08
CA TRP A 113 -16.96 -25.92 59.16
C TRP A 113 -17.46 -26.16 57.74
N THR A 114 -18.65 -26.75 57.58
CA THR A 114 -19.27 -26.91 56.25
C THR A 114 -19.56 -25.56 55.60
N GLN A 115 -20.03 -24.57 56.35
CA GLN A 115 -20.23 -23.20 55.85
C GLN A 115 -18.92 -22.52 55.46
N ILE A 116 -17.85 -22.70 56.25
CA ILE A 116 -16.52 -22.18 55.93
C ILE A 116 -15.98 -22.82 54.64
N TYR A 117 -16.07 -24.15 54.51
CA TYR A 117 -15.61 -24.85 53.30
C TYR A 117 -16.44 -24.53 52.07
N LEU A 118 -17.76 -24.29 52.23
CA LEU A 118 -18.62 -23.79 51.17
C LEU A 118 -18.19 -22.39 50.73
N LEU A 119 -17.88 -21.49 51.67
CA LEU A 119 -17.41 -20.15 51.37
C LEU A 119 -16.07 -20.18 50.61
N ILE A 120 -15.11 -20.98 51.07
CA ILE A 120 -13.82 -21.18 50.39
C ILE A 120 -14.04 -21.72 48.97
N SER A 121 -14.88 -22.74 48.82
CA SER A 121 -15.18 -23.34 47.52
C SER A 121 -15.87 -22.34 46.57
N CYS A 122 -16.79 -21.51 47.08
CA CYS A 122 -17.42 -20.42 46.33
C CYS A 122 -16.40 -19.38 45.86
N VAL A 123 -15.47 -18.96 46.71
CA VAL A 123 -14.40 -18.01 46.33
C VAL A 123 -13.54 -18.60 45.20
N ILE A 124 -13.14 -19.87 45.32
CA ILE A 124 -12.39 -20.58 44.27
C ILE A 124 -13.21 -20.68 42.98
N GLY A 125 -14.50 -20.98 43.08
CA GLY A 125 -15.42 -21.02 41.94
C GLY A 125 -15.57 -19.68 41.23
N ILE A 126 -15.64 -18.56 41.96
CA ILE A 126 -15.71 -17.21 41.39
C ILE A 126 -14.40 -16.87 40.66
N VAL A 127 -13.24 -17.22 41.23
CA VAL A 127 -11.94 -17.03 40.58
C VAL A 127 -11.87 -17.84 39.29
N PHE A 128 -12.27 -19.11 39.33
CA PHE A 128 -12.32 -19.97 38.15
C PHE A 128 -13.22 -19.39 37.05
N LEU A 129 -14.45 -18.96 37.39
CA LEU A 129 -15.36 -18.31 36.44
C LEU A 129 -14.75 -17.04 35.83
N SER A 130 -14.08 -16.22 36.65
CA SER A 130 -13.44 -14.99 36.18
C SER A 130 -12.32 -15.28 35.19
N VAL A 131 -11.47 -16.28 35.47
CA VAL A 131 -10.39 -16.72 34.56
C VAL A 131 -10.96 -17.33 33.28
N ALA A 132 -11.99 -18.16 33.39
CA ALA A 132 -12.65 -18.75 32.23
C ALA A 132 -13.25 -17.67 31.32
N MET A 133 -13.98 -16.70 31.88
CA MET A 133 -14.52 -15.57 31.14
C MET A 133 -13.43 -14.73 30.47
N TRP A 134 -12.32 -14.46 31.17
CA TRP A 134 -11.17 -13.75 30.59
C TRP A 134 -10.55 -14.54 29.41
N TYR A 135 -10.37 -15.85 29.56
CA TYR A 135 -9.84 -16.71 28.51
C TYR A 135 -10.74 -16.74 27.27
N PHE A 136 -12.06 -16.92 27.47
CA PHE A 136 -13.03 -16.90 26.37
C PHE A 136 -13.09 -15.53 25.69
N LYS A 137 -12.98 -14.43 26.45
CA LYS A 137 -12.89 -13.09 25.87
C LYS A 137 -11.64 -12.94 25.01
N LYS A 138 -10.46 -13.29 25.53
CA LYS A 138 -9.20 -13.20 24.79
C LYS A 138 -9.24 -14.01 23.49
N LYS A 139 -9.72 -15.26 23.58
CA LYS A 139 -9.86 -16.14 22.41
C LYS A 139 -10.92 -15.64 21.43
N GLY A 140 -11.97 -15.00 21.93
CA GLY A 140 -12.98 -14.33 21.11
C GLY A 140 -12.39 -13.14 20.36
N ASP A 141 -11.59 -12.31 21.02
CA ASP A 141 -10.93 -11.16 20.40
C ASP A 141 -9.98 -11.62 19.28
N GLU A 142 -9.14 -12.65 19.54
CA GLU A 142 -8.25 -13.26 18.53
C GLU A 142 -9.00 -13.83 17.31
N GLN A 143 -10.22 -14.32 17.48
CA GLN A 143 -11.05 -14.88 16.40
C GLN A 143 -11.95 -13.83 15.70
N THR A 144 -12.15 -12.68 16.33
CA THR A 144 -13.00 -11.59 15.81
C THR A 144 -12.18 -10.55 15.06
N GLU A 145 -10.85 -10.56 15.18
CA GLU A 145 -9.99 -9.73 14.34
C GLU A 145 -10.28 -10.02 12.86
N GLU A 146 -10.75 -9.01 12.14
CA GLU A 146 -10.96 -9.08 10.70
C GLU A 146 -9.62 -9.36 10.03
N HIS A 147 -9.33 -10.63 9.75
CA HIS A 147 -8.12 -11.01 9.06
C HIS A 147 -8.18 -10.47 7.64
N PHE A 148 -7.25 -9.58 7.33
CA PHE A 148 -7.03 -9.15 5.97
C PHE A 148 -6.63 -10.35 5.11
N ILE A 149 -7.53 -10.76 4.22
CA ILE A 149 -7.31 -11.95 3.39
C ILE A 149 -6.29 -11.67 2.29
N ARG A 150 -6.46 -10.59 1.51
CA ARG A 150 -5.59 -10.21 0.38
C ARG A 150 -5.95 -8.85 -0.22
N GLY A 151 -5.02 -8.28 -1.00
CA GLY A 151 -5.26 -7.10 -1.84
C GLY A 151 -4.49 -5.85 -1.41
N MET A 152 -5.04 -4.67 -1.70
CA MET A 152 -4.47 -3.40 -1.26
C MET A 152 -4.99 -3.06 0.14
N GLN A 153 -4.06 -2.73 1.04
CA GLN A 153 -4.38 -2.18 2.35
C GLN A 153 -4.22 -0.66 2.32
N LYS A 154 -5.16 0.03 2.95
CA LYS A 154 -5.05 1.46 3.19
C LYS A 154 -4.37 1.67 4.53
N ALA A 155 -3.22 2.35 4.54
CA ALA A 155 -2.52 2.77 5.74
C ALA A 155 -2.43 4.29 5.79
N THR A 156 -2.28 4.86 6.98
CA THR A 156 -1.91 6.27 7.11
C THR A 156 -0.44 6.47 6.68
N PRO A 157 -0.04 7.67 6.24
CA PRO A 157 1.35 7.93 5.82
C PRO A 157 2.39 7.58 6.89
N LYS A 158 2.06 7.82 8.17
CA LYS A 158 2.95 7.51 9.30
C LYS A 158 3.11 6.01 9.55
N GLU A 159 2.01 5.26 9.45
CA GLU A 159 2.04 3.80 9.58
C GLU A 159 2.84 3.17 8.43
N LEU A 160 2.58 3.62 7.20
CA LEU A 160 3.32 3.15 6.02
C LEU A 160 4.82 3.44 6.15
N ALA A 161 5.20 4.66 6.55
CA ALA A 161 6.60 5.01 6.76
C ALA A 161 7.26 4.18 7.87
N LYS A 162 6.53 3.90 8.97
CA LYS A 162 7.02 3.03 10.05
C LYS A 162 7.21 1.60 9.57
N GLN A 163 6.27 1.08 8.77
CA GLN A 163 6.34 -0.26 8.19
C GLN A 163 7.52 -0.38 7.22
N LEU A 164 7.65 0.54 6.26
CA LEU A 164 8.78 0.56 5.31
C LEU A 164 10.12 0.65 6.03
N LYS A 165 10.21 1.44 7.12
CA LYS A 165 11.41 1.53 7.95
C LYS A 165 11.69 0.22 8.70
N LYS A 166 10.67 -0.41 9.28
CA LYS A 166 10.79 -1.72 9.97
C LYS A 166 11.30 -2.80 9.00
N ASP A 167 10.79 -2.79 7.78
CA ASP A 167 11.13 -3.77 6.75
C ASP A 167 12.48 -3.47 6.05
N ARG A 168 13.14 -2.35 6.38
CA ARG A 168 14.37 -1.85 5.71
C ARG A 168 14.20 -1.66 4.20
N ARG A 169 13.02 -1.22 3.76
CA ARG A 169 12.69 -0.97 2.34
C ARG A 169 12.28 0.48 2.10
N GLN A 170 12.66 1.39 2.98
CA GLN A 170 12.34 2.82 2.87
C GLN A 170 13.36 3.51 1.96
N SER A 171 12.89 4.35 1.04
CA SER A 171 13.76 5.23 0.24
C SER A 171 14.31 6.39 1.07
N ASP A 172 15.46 6.91 0.66
CA ASP A 172 16.05 8.13 1.21
C ASP A 172 15.19 9.38 0.92
N PHE A 173 14.34 9.35 -0.11
CA PHE A 173 13.41 10.43 -0.39
C PHE A 173 12.30 10.50 0.66
N LYS A 174 12.10 11.69 1.23
CA LYS A 174 11.00 11.98 2.15
C LYS A 174 10.12 13.08 1.58
N LEU A 175 8.87 12.74 1.33
CA LEU A 175 7.87 13.72 0.92
C LEU A 175 7.33 14.42 2.16
N ASP A 176 7.61 15.72 2.31
CA ASP A 176 7.26 16.52 3.49
C ASP A 176 7.73 15.89 4.82
N GLY A 177 8.93 15.34 4.81
CA GLY A 177 9.53 14.69 5.98
C GLY A 177 9.04 13.25 6.23
N ILE A 178 8.14 12.72 5.40
CA ILE A 178 7.60 11.37 5.53
C ILE A 178 8.15 10.45 4.43
N GLY A 179 8.83 9.36 4.83
CA GLY A 179 9.38 8.36 3.92
C GLY A 179 8.32 7.34 3.49
N ILE A 180 7.42 7.75 2.59
CA ILE A 180 6.34 6.89 2.06
C ILE A 180 6.75 6.07 0.84
N PHE A 181 7.92 6.37 0.25
CA PHE A 181 8.41 5.68 -0.93
C PHE A 181 9.27 4.48 -0.56
N LYS A 182 9.11 3.41 -1.33
CA LYS A 182 9.93 2.20 -1.24
C LYS A 182 11.32 2.48 -1.82
N GLU A 183 12.33 1.80 -1.30
CA GLU A 183 13.67 1.74 -1.89
C GLU A 183 13.59 1.48 -3.40
N ARG A 184 14.43 2.18 -4.18
CA ARG A 184 14.52 2.08 -5.65
C ARG A 184 13.23 2.38 -6.41
N PHE A 185 12.29 3.14 -5.83
CA PHE A 185 11.12 3.61 -6.58
C PHE A 185 11.52 4.49 -7.78
N GLU A 186 12.66 5.18 -7.71
CA GLU A 186 13.17 6.08 -8.76
C GLU A 186 13.39 5.41 -10.11
N VAL A 187 13.73 4.10 -10.13
CA VAL A 187 13.93 3.32 -11.36
C VAL A 187 12.68 2.55 -11.80
N GLN A 188 11.55 2.71 -11.11
CA GLN A 188 10.27 2.03 -11.40
C GLN A 188 9.23 2.94 -12.07
N HIS A 189 9.63 4.18 -12.38
CA HIS A 189 8.74 5.27 -12.80
C HIS A 189 7.70 5.66 -11.75
N LEU A 190 7.23 6.90 -11.83
CA LEU A 190 6.21 7.43 -10.93
C LEU A 190 5.12 8.15 -11.72
N LEU A 191 3.87 7.78 -11.47
CA LEU A 191 2.70 8.49 -11.99
C LEU A 191 2.13 9.41 -10.90
N LEU A 192 2.10 10.71 -11.17
CA LEU A 192 1.42 11.70 -10.34
C LEU A 192 0.09 12.08 -10.99
N ASP A 193 -1.00 11.45 -10.52
CA ASP A 193 -2.35 11.71 -11.01
C ASP A 193 -3.13 12.67 -10.08
N GLY A 194 -3.94 13.54 -10.67
CA GLY A 194 -4.76 14.50 -9.95
C GLY A 194 -5.32 15.61 -10.84
N THR A 195 -6.37 16.28 -10.38
CA THR A 195 -6.99 17.40 -11.11
C THR A 195 -6.11 18.66 -11.11
N THR A 196 -6.49 19.67 -11.89
CA THR A 196 -5.88 21.01 -11.83
C THR A 196 -6.02 21.58 -10.42
N GLY A 197 -4.94 22.13 -9.86
CA GLY A 197 -4.93 22.64 -8.48
C GLY A 197 -4.66 21.59 -7.39
N ALA A 198 -4.62 20.29 -7.70
CA ALA A 198 -4.37 19.23 -6.72
C ALA A 198 -2.93 19.18 -6.15
N GLY A 199 -2.05 20.09 -6.56
CA GLY A 199 -0.67 20.17 -6.06
C GLY A 199 0.37 19.32 -6.81
N LYS A 200 0.06 18.77 -8.00
CA LYS A 200 1.02 18.00 -8.82
C LYS A 200 2.34 18.74 -9.05
N SER A 201 2.28 20.01 -9.45
CA SER A 201 3.47 20.84 -9.65
C SER A 201 4.24 21.08 -8.34
N VAL A 202 3.56 21.10 -7.18
CA VAL A 202 4.23 21.21 -5.87
C VAL A 202 4.99 19.93 -5.56
N ALA A 203 4.41 18.76 -5.82
CA ALA A 203 5.10 17.48 -5.67
C ALA A 203 6.31 17.37 -6.60
N LEU A 204 6.17 17.74 -7.88
CA LEU A 204 7.29 17.76 -8.84
C LEU A 204 8.44 18.66 -8.38
N ARG A 205 8.17 19.84 -7.81
CA ARG A 205 9.23 20.71 -7.27
C ARG A 205 10.05 20.03 -6.17
N LYS A 206 9.40 19.25 -5.29
CA LYS A 206 10.08 18.49 -4.23
C LYS A 206 10.98 17.40 -4.81
N PHE A 207 10.52 16.70 -5.86
CA PHE A 207 11.36 15.75 -6.58
C PHE A 207 12.56 16.44 -7.23
N LEU A 208 12.35 17.56 -7.93
CA LEU A 208 13.44 18.30 -8.59
C LEU A 208 14.47 18.84 -7.59
N THR A 209 14.03 19.36 -6.44
CA THR A 209 14.93 19.76 -5.36
C THR A 209 15.77 18.57 -4.88
N TRP A 210 15.13 17.42 -4.63
CA TRP A 210 15.84 16.23 -4.17
C TRP A 210 16.84 15.67 -5.20
N ILE A 211 16.44 15.61 -6.47
CA ILE A 211 17.32 15.21 -7.59
C ILE A 211 18.55 16.14 -7.65
N ARG A 212 18.33 17.45 -7.55
CA ARG A 212 19.41 18.44 -7.55
C ARG A 212 20.34 18.32 -6.35
N GLU A 213 19.80 18.13 -5.14
CA GLU A 213 20.59 17.96 -3.92
C GLU A 213 21.47 16.70 -3.97
N ARG A 214 21.01 15.65 -4.66
CA ARG A 214 21.80 14.44 -4.93
C ARG A 214 22.88 14.63 -6.00
N GLY A 215 22.81 15.71 -6.78
CA GLY A 215 23.68 15.93 -7.95
C GLY A 215 23.25 15.13 -9.18
N ASP A 216 22.05 14.55 -9.18
CA ASP A 216 21.52 13.77 -10.29
C ASP A 216 21.09 14.69 -11.46
N LYS A 217 21.15 14.16 -12.68
CA LYS A 217 20.72 14.87 -13.89
C LYS A 217 19.23 14.71 -14.14
N ALA A 218 18.60 15.74 -14.69
CA ALA A 218 17.19 15.71 -15.07
C ALA A 218 16.92 16.33 -16.45
N ILE A 219 16.02 15.71 -17.22
CA ILE A 219 15.38 16.34 -18.39
C ILE A 219 13.97 16.73 -17.96
N ILE A 220 13.65 18.02 -18.06
CA ILE A 220 12.41 18.61 -17.57
C ILE A 220 11.66 19.16 -18.78
N TYR A 221 10.57 18.49 -19.15
CA TYR A 221 9.61 19.02 -20.12
C TYR A 221 8.70 20.04 -19.44
N ASP A 222 8.96 21.33 -19.66
CA ASP A 222 8.34 22.45 -18.95
C ASP A 222 7.51 23.34 -19.89
N LYS A 223 6.45 22.77 -20.47
CA LYS A 223 5.52 23.48 -21.35
C LYS A 223 4.97 24.80 -20.77
N GLY A 224 4.85 24.90 -19.45
CA GLY A 224 4.30 26.07 -18.77
C GLY A 224 5.35 27.06 -18.25
N CYS A 225 6.64 26.85 -18.55
CA CYS A 225 7.76 27.64 -18.00
C CYS A 225 7.72 27.79 -16.46
N THR A 226 7.13 26.80 -15.78
CA THR A 226 6.81 26.82 -14.36
C THR A 226 8.00 26.43 -13.50
N PHE A 227 8.92 25.66 -14.06
CA PHE A 227 10.13 25.17 -13.40
C PHE A 227 11.36 25.99 -13.83
N VAL A 228 11.45 26.40 -15.09
CA VAL A 228 12.55 27.25 -15.60
C VAL A 228 12.74 28.48 -14.71
N SER A 229 11.66 29.22 -14.41
CA SER A 229 11.72 30.44 -13.59
C SER A 229 12.25 30.24 -12.16
N LYS A 230 12.27 29.00 -11.63
CA LYS A 230 12.64 28.71 -10.24
C LYS A 230 13.90 27.87 -10.10
N PHE A 231 14.16 26.99 -11.05
CA PHE A 231 15.22 26.00 -10.99
C PHE A 231 16.33 26.23 -12.01
N TYR A 232 16.07 26.94 -13.12
CA TYR A 232 17.10 27.12 -14.14
C TYR A 232 18.28 27.95 -13.61
N ASN A 233 19.48 27.39 -13.74
CA ASN A 233 20.74 28.07 -13.47
C ASN A 233 21.58 28.11 -14.76
N PRO A 234 21.84 29.29 -15.35
CA PRO A 234 22.57 29.40 -16.62
C PRO A 234 24.02 28.91 -16.54
N ALA A 235 24.61 28.80 -15.35
CA ALA A 235 25.97 28.27 -15.18
C ALA A 235 26.04 26.74 -15.35
N THR A 236 24.94 26.03 -15.06
CA THR A 236 24.94 24.56 -14.95
C THR A 236 23.91 23.86 -15.83
N ASP A 237 22.88 24.58 -16.24
CA ASP A 237 21.69 24.03 -16.88
C ASP A 237 21.60 24.49 -18.34
N VAL A 238 20.99 23.65 -19.17
CA VAL A 238 20.76 23.93 -20.59
C VAL A 238 19.27 24.16 -20.83
N LEU A 239 18.95 25.19 -21.59
CA LEU A 239 17.59 25.51 -22.02
C LEU A 239 17.43 25.23 -23.51
N LEU A 240 16.44 24.42 -23.87
CA LEU A 240 15.99 24.19 -25.24
C LEU A 240 14.59 24.78 -25.41
N ASN A 241 14.56 26.05 -25.80
CA ASN A 241 13.36 26.77 -26.20
C ASN A 241 13.71 27.75 -27.32
N PRO A 242 13.40 27.47 -28.59
CA PRO A 242 13.81 28.33 -29.71
C PRO A 242 13.33 29.78 -29.63
N PHE A 243 12.33 30.07 -28.79
CA PHE A 243 11.80 31.41 -28.56
C PHE A 243 12.46 32.15 -27.39
N ASP A 244 13.49 31.57 -26.78
CA ASP A 244 14.25 32.15 -25.67
C ASP A 244 15.67 32.51 -26.13
N GLU A 245 16.15 33.71 -25.77
CA GLU A 245 17.51 34.17 -26.10
C GLU A 245 18.58 33.26 -25.50
N ARG A 246 18.30 32.61 -24.37
CA ARG A 246 19.23 31.70 -23.68
C ARG A 246 19.25 30.29 -24.28
N CYS A 247 18.44 30.02 -25.31
CA CYS A 247 18.36 28.71 -25.92
C CYS A 247 19.73 28.27 -26.45
N ALA A 248 20.12 27.05 -26.09
CA ALA A 248 21.30 26.43 -26.66
C ALA A 248 21.08 26.10 -28.14
N TYR A 249 22.18 26.08 -28.88
CA TYR A 249 22.16 25.67 -30.27
C TYR A 249 22.08 24.15 -30.36
N TRP A 250 20.97 23.67 -30.91
CA TRP A 250 20.77 22.27 -31.22
C TRP A 250 20.31 22.13 -32.68
N ASP A 251 20.89 21.16 -33.38
CA ASP A 251 20.45 20.70 -34.69
C ASP A 251 20.46 19.16 -34.72
N VAL A 252 19.96 18.59 -35.82
CA VAL A 252 19.87 17.14 -35.98
C VAL A 252 21.24 16.44 -35.93
N TRP A 253 22.30 17.08 -36.42
CA TRP A 253 23.66 16.51 -36.44
C TRP A 253 24.37 16.61 -35.09
N CYS A 254 23.81 17.30 -34.10
CA CYS A 254 24.32 17.28 -32.72
C CYS A 254 24.14 15.90 -32.07
N ASP A 255 23.11 15.16 -32.44
CA ASP A 255 22.77 13.88 -31.81
C ASP A 255 22.76 12.68 -32.77
N ALA A 256 22.84 12.91 -34.09
CA ALA A 256 22.85 11.86 -35.08
C ALA A 256 24.14 11.85 -35.91
N HIS A 257 24.78 10.68 -35.96
CA HIS A 257 26.04 10.47 -36.68
C HIS A 257 26.02 9.24 -37.60
N GLU A 258 25.26 8.21 -37.22
CA GLU A 258 25.06 7.00 -38.01
C GLU A 258 23.64 6.95 -38.62
N PRO A 259 23.41 6.19 -39.71
CA PRO A 259 22.08 6.06 -40.31
C PRO A 259 20.97 5.72 -39.31
N SER A 260 21.27 4.82 -38.37
CA SER A 260 20.35 4.38 -37.31
C SER A 260 19.94 5.53 -36.36
N ASP A 261 20.82 6.52 -36.15
CA ASP A 261 20.52 7.68 -35.32
C ASP A 261 19.48 8.59 -36.02
N PHE A 262 19.64 8.80 -37.32
CA PHE A 262 18.71 9.59 -38.12
C PHE A 262 17.35 8.89 -38.23
N GLU A 263 17.31 7.57 -38.37
CA GLU A 263 16.08 6.79 -38.33
C GLU A 263 15.37 6.90 -36.98
N ASN A 264 16.11 6.79 -35.87
CA ASN A 264 15.57 6.96 -34.52
C ASN A 264 14.98 8.36 -34.33
N MET A 265 15.68 9.40 -34.81
CA MET A 265 15.19 10.77 -34.76
C MET A 265 13.95 10.99 -35.64
N ALA A 266 13.93 10.41 -36.84
CA ALA A 266 12.75 10.42 -37.71
C ALA A 266 11.54 9.79 -37.02
N SER A 267 11.75 8.68 -36.31
CA SER A 267 10.69 7.98 -35.58
C SER A 267 10.08 8.82 -34.45
N ALA A 268 10.91 9.64 -33.79
CA ALA A 268 10.50 10.56 -32.73
C ALA A 268 9.80 11.81 -33.27
N LEU A 269 10.25 12.35 -34.41
CA LEU A 269 9.68 13.54 -35.04
C LEU A 269 8.36 13.26 -35.76
N ILE A 270 8.25 12.09 -36.41
CA ILE A 270 7.13 11.71 -37.25
C ILE A 270 6.44 10.51 -36.58
N PRO A 271 5.55 10.72 -35.59
CA PRO A 271 4.87 9.63 -34.89
C PRO A 271 3.92 8.86 -35.81
N GLN A 272 3.80 7.55 -35.57
CA GLN A 272 2.74 6.74 -36.18
C GLN A 272 1.43 7.04 -35.43
N HIS A 273 0.38 7.43 -36.16
CA HIS A 273 -0.93 7.69 -35.57
C HIS A 273 -1.96 6.67 -36.06
N GLY A 274 -2.62 6.01 -35.11
CA GLY A 274 -3.72 5.07 -35.37
C GLY A 274 -3.32 3.84 -36.19
N GLU A 275 -4.34 3.19 -36.75
CA GLU A 275 -4.24 1.98 -37.59
C GLU A 275 -4.12 2.31 -39.09
N GLY A 276 -3.74 3.54 -39.43
CA GLY A 276 -3.57 3.95 -40.83
C GLY A 276 -2.40 3.24 -41.51
N ASP A 277 -2.40 3.19 -42.84
CA ASP A 277 -1.35 2.56 -43.63
C ASP A 277 0.05 3.10 -43.24
N PRO A 278 0.94 2.24 -42.69
CA PRO A 278 2.28 2.64 -42.27
C PRO A 278 3.15 3.18 -43.41
N PHE A 279 2.83 2.86 -44.66
CA PHE A 279 3.61 3.24 -45.84
C PHE A 279 3.92 4.74 -45.86
N TRP A 280 2.94 5.60 -45.59
CA TRP A 280 3.09 7.05 -45.69
C TRP A 280 4.05 7.62 -44.65
N VAL A 281 3.91 7.16 -43.41
CA VAL A 281 4.74 7.58 -42.28
C VAL A 281 6.15 7.03 -42.42
N GLN A 282 6.28 5.75 -42.79
CA GLN A 282 7.59 5.11 -43.01
C GLN A 282 8.33 5.78 -44.17
N SER A 283 7.67 6.03 -45.30
CA SER A 283 8.28 6.71 -46.43
C SER A 283 8.74 8.13 -46.08
N ALA A 284 7.94 8.87 -45.30
CA ALA A 284 8.34 10.20 -44.82
C ALA A 284 9.56 10.14 -43.90
N ARG A 285 9.61 9.15 -42.99
CA ARG A 285 10.78 8.92 -42.12
C ARG A 285 12.03 8.58 -42.91
N THR A 286 11.92 7.70 -43.92
CA THR A 286 13.03 7.32 -44.79
C THR A 286 13.56 8.52 -45.58
N ILE A 287 12.68 9.34 -46.16
CA ILE A 287 13.12 10.57 -46.85
C ILE A 287 13.85 11.50 -45.87
N PHE A 288 13.33 11.71 -44.65
CA PHE A 288 13.99 12.53 -43.65
C PHE A 288 15.38 11.99 -43.28
N SER A 289 15.47 10.69 -42.96
CA SER A 289 16.72 10.09 -42.50
C SER A 289 17.77 10.08 -43.61
N SER A 290 17.43 9.66 -44.83
CA SER A 290 18.36 9.64 -45.95
C SER A 290 18.81 11.05 -46.34
N THR A 291 17.92 12.05 -46.30
CA THR A 291 18.27 13.45 -46.60
C THR A 291 19.26 14.00 -45.57
N ALA A 292 18.94 13.87 -44.28
CA ALA A 292 19.77 14.39 -43.20
C ALA A 292 21.13 13.68 -43.10
N PHE A 293 21.14 12.36 -43.31
CA PHE A 293 22.36 11.55 -43.34
C PHE A 293 23.25 11.91 -44.53
N LYS A 294 22.69 11.98 -45.75
CA LYS A 294 23.47 12.38 -46.95
C LYS A 294 24.08 13.79 -46.80
N MET A 295 23.36 14.69 -46.13
CA MET A 295 23.83 16.05 -45.88
C MET A 295 25.01 16.11 -44.89
N GLN A 296 25.25 15.04 -44.12
CA GLN A 296 26.39 14.95 -43.19
C GLN A 296 27.74 14.95 -43.92
N ASP A 297 27.77 14.46 -45.16
CA ASP A 297 28.97 14.44 -46.02
C ASP A 297 29.24 15.78 -46.71
N GLU A 298 28.29 16.72 -46.66
CA GLU A 298 28.47 18.05 -47.22
C GLU A 298 29.41 18.93 -46.37
N PRO A 299 30.00 20.00 -46.95
CA PRO A 299 30.73 20.99 -46.17
C PRO A 299 29.89 21.50 -44.99
N LYS A 300 30.51 21.68 -43.81
CA LYS A 300 29.82 22.06 -42.57
C LYS A 300 28.93 23.30 -42.69
N LYS A 301 29.28 24.25 -43.57
CA LYS A 301 28.47 25.45 -43.85
C LYS A 301 27.10 25.15 -44.46
N ASN A 302 26.93 23.99 -45.08
CA ASN A 302 25.68 23.55 -45.69
C ASN A 302 24.85 22.71 -44.72
N GLN A 303 25.41 22.26 -43.59
CA GLN A 303 24.74 21.41 -42.60
C GLN A 303 23.85 22.26 -41.68
N THR A 304 22.84 22.91 -42.27
CA THR A 304 21.92 23.82 -41.54
C THR A 304 20.49 23.31 -41.58
N THR A 305 19.70 23.66 -40.56
CA THR A 305 18.29 23.24 -40.48
C THR A 305 17.47 23.86 -41.60
N GLU A 306 17.80 25.09 -41.99
CA GLU A 306 17.21 25.84 -43.10
C GLU A 306 17.40 25.10 -44.41
N ARG A 307 18.62 24.67 -44.72
CA ARG A 307 18.91 23.93 -45.95
C ARG A 307 18.20 22.58 -45.98
N LEU A 308 18.16 21.89 -44.84
CA LEU A 308 17.44 20.62 -44.72
C LEU A 308 15.94 20.79 -45.00
N LEU A 309 15.33 21.84 -44.43
CA LEU A 309 13.92 22.16 -44.66
C LEU A 309 13.68 22.64 -46.10
N GLU A 310 14.61 23.38 -46.68
CA GLU A 310 14.54 23.83 -48.07
C GLU A 310 14.49 22.64 -49.04
N LEU A 311 15.36 21.65 -48.84
CA LEU A 311 15.38 20.41 -49.63
C LEU A 311 14.06 19.63 -49.50
N MET A 312 13.58 19.46 -48.27
CA MET A 312 12.43 18.59 -48.01
C MET A 312 11.06 19.24 -48.24
N LEU A 313 10.94 20.56 -48.08
CA LEU A 313 9.64 21.25 -48.09
C LEU A 313 9.44 22.11 -49.33
N THR A 314 10.45 22.89 -49.73
CA THR A 314 10.28 23.92 -50.77
C THR A 314 10.89 23.55 -52.11
N SER A 315 11.88 22.66 -52.15
CA SER A 315 12.51 22.23 -53.40
C SER A 315 11.52 21.46 -54.28
N GLU A 316 11.64 21.67 -55.59
CA GLU A 316 10.91 20.88 -56.59
C GLU A 316 11.23 19.38 -56.44
N LEU A 317 10.26 18.52 -56.77
CA LEU A 317 10.41 17.08 -56.54
C LEU A 317 11.62 16.54 -57.31
N GLU A 318 11.84 17.01 -58.53
CA GLU A 318 12.95 16.63 -59.40
C GLU A 318 14.31 16.94 -58.73
N SER A 319 14.40 18.09 -58.05
CA SER A 319 15.63 18.50 -57.34
C SER A 319 15.88 17.62 -56.12
N LEU A 320 14.84 17.29 -55.36
CA LEU A 320 14.93 16.35 -54.24
C LEU A 320 15.26 14.93 -54.72
N SER A 321 14.71 14.52 -55.86
CA SER A 321 14.97 13.22 -56.51
C SER A 321 16.44 13.08 -56.92
N GLU A 322 16.99 14.09 -57.60
CA GLU A 322 18.40 14.10 -57.98
C GLU A 322 19.30 14.18 -56.73
N TYR A 323 18.92 14.96 -55.72
CA TYR A 323 19.64 15.01 -54.45
C TYR A 323 19.66 13.65 -53.75
N LEU A 324 18.57 12.89 -53.74
CA LEU A 324 18.48 11.60 -53.06
C LEU A 324 18.93 10.40 -53.91
N LYS A 325 19.39 10.65 -55.14
CA LYS A 325 19.93 9.62 -56.02
C LYS A 325 21.08 8.86 -55.35
N GLY A 326 21.03 7.53 -55.47
CA GLY A 326 21.97 6.62 -54.82
C GLY A 326 21.64 6.25 -53.37
N THR A 327 20.57 6.82 -52.79
CA THR A 327 20.06 6.44 -51.45
C THR A 327 18.86 5.48 -51.57
N GLU A 328 18.54 4.78 -50.48
CA GLU A 328 17.34 3.93 -50.39
C GLU A 328 16.02 4.69 -50.63
N SER A 329 16.00 5.99 -50.31
CA SER A 329 14.82 6.85 -50.47
C SER A 329 14.57 7.33 -51.92
N ALA A 330 15.50 7.13 -52.85
CA ALA A 330 15.41 7.64 -54.22
C ALA A 330 14.13 7.18 -54.94
N SER A 331 13.69 5.95 -54.68
CA SER A 331 12.46 5.40 -55.29
C SER A 331 11.19 6.09 -54.80
N LEU A 332 11.19 6.65 -53.58
CA LEU A 332 10.04 7.30 -52.94
C LEU A 332 9.79 8.72 -53.45
N VAL A 333 10.82 9.35 -54.03
CA VAL A 333 10.79 10.70 -54.61
C VAL A 333 10.98 10.69 -56.12
N SER A 334 10.81 9.55 -56.78
CA SER A 334 10.98 9.44 -58.23
C SER A 334 9.87 10.16 -58.99
N ASP A 335 10.24 10.83 -60.09
CA ASP A 335 9.30 11.49 -61.01
C ASP A 335 8.26 10.52 -61.61
N LYS A 336 8.56 9.21 -61.62
CA LYS A 336 7.61 8.17 -62.06
C LYS A 336 6.42 8.00 -61.12
N ILE A 337 6.52 8.46 -59.87
CA ILE A 337 5.49 8.33 -58.84
C ILE A 337 5.10 9.68 -58.22
N GLN A 338 5.09 10.76 -59.02
CA GLN A 338 4.82 12.13 -58.57
C GLN A 338 3.65 12.27 -57.57
N LYS A 339 2.47 11.71 -57.86
CA LYS A 339 1.29 11.81 -56.94
C LYS A 339 1.54 11.18 -55.57
N THR A 340 2.23 10.05 -55.54
CA THR A 340 2.59 9.35 -54.30
C THR A 340 3.66 10.14 -53.55
N ALA A 341 4.69 10.62 -54.24
CA ALA A 341 5.76 11.43 -53.66
C ALA A 341 5.24 12.74 -53.04
N ILE A 342 4.31 13.43 -53.71
CA ILE A 342 3.64 14.64 -53.18
C ILE A 342 2.86 14.32 -51.90
N SER A 343 2.17 13.17 -51.86
CA SER A 343 1.46 12.70 -50.65
C SER A 343 2.43 12.42 -49.50
N ILE A 344 3.56 11.74 -49.75
CA ILE A 344 4.59 11.49 -48.74
C ILE A 344 5.20 12.81 -48.24
N LYS A 345 5.53 13.75 -49.15
CA LYS A 345 6.05 15.08 -48.83
C LYS A 345 5.07 15.88 -47.97
N SER A 346 3.76 15.72 -48.19
CA SER A 346 2.71 16.35 -47.36
C SER A 346 2.71 15.81 -45.93
N VAL A 347 2.90 14.50 -45.76
CA VAL A 347 3.06 13.87 -44.43
C VAL A 347 4.33 14.37 -43.75
N LEU A 348 5.45 14.37 -44.47
CA LEU A 348 6.72 14.89 -43.98
C LEU A 348 6.57 16.34 -43.47
N ALA A 349 6.01 17.22 -44.31
CA ALA A 349 5.78 18.62 -44.00
C ALA A 349 4.93 18.87 -42.75
N ALA A 350 3.95 18.01 -42.48
CA ALA A 350 3.09 18.14 -41.31
C ALA A 350 3.87 18.11 -39.99
N TYR A 351 4.94 17.31 -39.93
CA TYR A 351 5.72 17.06 -38.71
C TYR A 351 7.02 17.86 -38.65
N ILE A 352 7.79 17.93 -39.75
CA ILE A 352 9.14 18.52 -39.72
C ILE A 352 9.12 20.06 -39.76
N LYS A 353 7.99 20.69 -40.10
CA LYS A 353 7.86 22.16 -40.11
C LYS A 353 8.20 22.81 -38.77
N SER A 354 8.10 22.07 -37.67
CA SER A 354 8.48 22.55 -36.33
C SER A 354 9.98 22.85 -36.20
N LEU A 355 10.83 22.18 -36.99
CA LEU A 355 12.28 22.42 -37.00
C LEU A 355 12.63 23.82 -37.50
N ARG A 356 11.73 24.52 -38.22
CA ARG A 356 11.97 25.90 -38.69
C ARG A 356 12.21 26.88 -37.55
N PHE A 357 11.74 26.56 -36.34
CA PHE A 357 11.95 27.40 -35.17
C PHE A 357 13.40 27.30 -34.66
N LEU A 358 14.17 26.32 -35.10
CA LEU A 358 15.60 26.20 -34.80
C LEU A 358 16.47 27.07 -35.73
N ALA A 359 15.85 27.75 -36.70
CA ALA A 359 16.56 28.61 -37.62
C ALA A 359 17.26 29.76 -36.88
N GLY A 360 18.49 30.07 -37.29
CA GLY A 360 19.33 31.11 -36.67
C GLY A 360 19.95 30.72 -35.32
N LEU A 361 19.77 29.48 -34.84
CA LEU A 361 20.48 29.04 -33.64
C LEU A 361 21.99 28.83 -33.89
N ASP A 362 22.40 28.65 -35.15
CA ASP A 362 23.77 28.48 -35.62
C ASP A 362 24.48 29.81 -35.97
N GLU A 363 23.85 30.95 -35.66
CA GLU A 363 24.42 32.28 -35.89
C GLU A 363 25.80 32.45 -35.23
N LYS A 364 26.67 33.15 -35.95
CA LYS A 364 28.05 33.45 -35.54
C LYS A 364 28.26 34.95 -35.44
N ASP A 365 29.11 35.36 -34.51
CA ASP A 365 29.59 36.73 -34.43
C ASP A 365 30.52 37.08 -35.62
N GLU A 366 30.90 38.36 -35.70
CA GLU A 366 31.84 38.87 -36.72
C GLU A 366 33.20 38.15 -36.72
N GLN A 367 33.54 37.45 -35.64
CA GLN A 367 34.78 36.71 -35.45
C GLN A 367 34.62 35.21 -35.81
N GLY A 368 33.42 34.80 -36.23
CA GLY A 368 33.11 33.43 -36.66
C GLY A 368 32.81 32.47 -35.50
N LYS A 369 32.65 32.96 -34.27
CA LYS A 369 32.30 32.16 -33.10
C LYS A 369 30.78 32.09 -32.95
N LEU A 370 30.27 30.90 -32.62
CA LEU A 370 28.84 30.70 -32.38
C LEU A 370 28.35 31.59 -31.23
N LEU A 371 27.25 32.32 -31.46
CA LEU A 371 26.61 33.16 -30.44
C LEU A 371 26.02 32.32 -29.31
N ARG A 372 25.53 31.11 -29.65
CA ARG A 372 24.90 30.18 -28.72
C ARG A 372 25.80 28.96 -28.51
N ARG A 373 25.82 28.44 -27.28
CA ARG A 373 26.54 27.21 -26.97
C ARG A 373 25.88 26.03 -27.70
N LYS A 374 26.66 25.30 -28.49
CA LYS A 374 26.23 24.06 -29.13
C LYS A 374 25.95 22.98 -28.07
N PHE A 375 24.89 22.21 -28.26
CA PHE A 375 24.40 21.23 -27.29
C PHE A 375 24.00 19.91 -27.95
N SER A 376 24.41 18.80 -27.36
CA SER A 376 23.97 17.43 -27.68
C SER A 376 23.25 16.83 -26.48
N ILE A 377 22.08 16.24 -26.71
CA ILE A 377 21.33 15.49 -25.69
C ILE A 377 22.11 14.23 -25.30
N ARG A 378 22.75 13.55 -26.27
CA ARG A 378 23.57 12.37 -26.02
C ARG A 378 24.73 12.67 -25.08
N GLU A 379 25.47 13.74 -25.34
CA GLU A 379 26.63 14.12 -24.54
C GLU A 379 26.24 14.60 -23.13
N CYS A 380 25.09 15.28 -22.98
CA CYS A 380 24.56 15.66 -21.66
C CYS A 380 24.31 14.43 -20.77
N GLY A 381 23.93 13.28 -21.34
CA GLY A 381 23.77 12.03 -20.60
C GLY A 381 25.09 11.42 -20.12
N VAL A 382 26.17 11.58 -20.89
CA VAL A 382 27.43 10.83 -20.73
C VAL A 382 28.49 11.58 -19.91
N PHE A 383 28.62 12.91 -20.06
CA PHE A 383 29.72 13.66 -19.42
C PHE A 383 29.29 14.32 -18.09
N GLN A 384 30.03 14.03 -17.02
CA GLN A 384 29.67 14.39 -15.63
C GLN A 384 29.67 15.91 -15.34
N ASP A 385 30.37 16.71 -16.15
CA ASP A 385 30.73 18.09 -15.78
C ASP A 385 30.01 19.22 -16.54
N SER A 386 29.13 18.91 -17.51
CA SER A 386 28.71 19.93 -18.49
C SER A 386 27.21 20.25 -18.55
N CYS A 387 26.35 19.46 -17.87
CA CYS A 387 24.89 19.56 -17.96
C CYS A 387 24.19 18.91 -16.75
N HIS A 388 23.69 19.71 -15.80
CA HIS A 388 22.98 19.21 -14.61
C HIS A 388 21.47 19.09 -14.83
N SER A 389 20.86 19.98 -15.60
CA SER A 389 19.44 19.90 -15.95
C SER A 389 19.20 20.42 -17.36
N LEU A 390 18.35 19.73 -18.12
CA LEU A 390 17.90 20.12 -19.44
C LEU A 390 16.44 20.55 -19.35
N PHE A 391 16.14 21.83 -19.55
CA PHE A 391 14.77 22.32 -19.64
C PHE A 391 14.35 22.37 -21.11
N LYS A 392 13.29 21.64 -21.46
CA LYS A 392 12.75 21.59 -22.81
C LYS A 392 11.34 22.19 -22.84
N TYR A 393 11.13 23.10 -23.78
CA TYR A 393 9.82 23.68 -24.08
C TYR A 393 9.11 22.93 -25.21
#